data_AF-A0AAJ1QI34-F1
#
_entry.id   AF-A0AAJ1QI34-F1
#
_cell.length_a   1.000
_cell.length_b   1.000
_cell.length_c   1.000
_cell.angle_alpha   90.00
_cell.angle_beta   90.00
_cell.angle_gamma   90.00
#
_symmetry.space_group_name_H-M   'P 1'
#
loop_
_entity.id
_entity.type
_entity.pdbx_description
1 polymer ?
#
loop_
_entity_poly.entity_id
_entity_poly.type
_entity_poly.pdbx_seq_one_letter_code
_entity_poly.pdbx_strand_id
1 'polypeptide(L)'
;MKNGDITFFNERTPEQKQKLLQFKNNVKNKKPDFIRFTEFTEKGDALITEYQFNGKLIYYRSDTSRDRTDQNRKGKIVKGEFVKGPHVIEDYCKKLVPNSEMSYLTDCYKNKNGKIEF
;
A
#
# COMPACT_ATOMS: atom_id res chain seq x y z
N MET A 1 16.96 -6.83 -3.23
CA MET A 1 15.61 -7.14 -2.70
C MET A 1 15.75 -7.94 -1.41
N LYS A 2 14.97 -7.64 -0.36
CA LYS A 2 14.89 -8.49 0.84
C LYS A 2 13.47 -9.09 0.88
N ASN A 3 13.36 -10.40 1.01
CA ASN A 3 12.09 -11.16 1.05
C ASN A 3 11.13 -10.95 -0.15
N GLY A 4 11.62 -10.42 -1.27
CA GLY A 4 10.78 -10.11 -2.43
C GLY A 4 10.18 -8.69 -2.44
N ASP A 5 10.52 -7.85 -1.46
CA ASP A 5 9.86 -6.55 -1.27
C ASP A 5 10.48 -5.43 -2.11
N ILE A 6 9.64 -4.48 -2.51
CA ILE A 6 10.08 -3.21 -3.09
C ILE A 6 10.46 -2.26 -1.95
N THR A 7 11.69 -1.75 -1.96
CA THR A 7 12.22 -0.83 -0.95
C THR A 7 12.29 0.58 -1.51
N PHE A 8 12.05 1.61 -0.67
CA PHE A 8 11.97 3.01 -1.12
C PHE A 8 13.23 3.86 -0.90
N PHE A 9 14.16 3.45 -0.03
CA PHE A 9 15.24 4.33 0.45
C PHE A 9 16.31 4.67 -0.61
N ASN A 10 16.31 4.01 -1.76
CA ASN A 10 17.25 4.22 -2.86
C ASN A 10 16.51 4.19 -4.21
N GLU A 11 17.20 4.55 -5.29
CA GLU A 11 16.70 4.26 -6.64
C GLU A 11 16.34 2.78 -6.77
N ARG A 12 15.12 2.49 -7.25
CA ARG A 12 14.65 1.10 -7.42
C ARG A 12 15.61 0.33 -8.32
N THR A 13 16.00 -0.87 -7.91
CA THR A 13 16.83 -1.74 -8.76
C THR A 13 16.08 -2.14 -10.04
N PRO A 14 16.79 -2.54 -11.11
CA PRO A 14 16.14 -3.04 -12.33
C PRO A 14 15.12 -4.16 -12.05
N GLU A 15 15.43 -5.09 -11.14
CA GLU A 15 14.53 -6.16 -10.70
C GLU A 15 13.26 -5.61 -10.05
N GLN A 16 13.39 -4.63 -9.16
CA GLN A 16 12.25 -3.99 -8.50
C GLN A 16 11.38 -3.24 -9.51
N LYS A 17 11.99 -2.55 -10.48
CA LYS A 17 11.29 -1.90 -11.60
C LYS A 17 10.55 -2.93 -12.46
N GLN A 18 11.16 -4.07 -12.75
CA GLN A 18 10.54 -5.15 -13.53
C GLN A 18 9.36 -5.78 -12.79
N LYS A 19 9.50 -6.09 -11.50
CA LYS A 19 8.40 -6.63 -10.67
C LYS A 19 7.21 -5.68 -10.63
N LEU A 20 7.48 -4.38 -10.59
CA LEU A 20 6.48 -3.34 -10.65
C LEU A 20 5.71 -3.29 -11.98
N LEU A 21 6.45 -3.39 -13.08
CA LEU A 21 5.86 -3.47 -14.43
C LEU A 21 5.07 -4.75 -14.62
N GLN A 22 5.55 -5.87 -14.09
CA GLN A 22 4.84 -7.15 -14.12
C GLN A 22 3.51 -7.05 -13.37
N PHE A 23 3.50 -6.53 -12.14
CA PHE A 23 2.28 -6.34 -11.36
C PHE A 23 1.27 -5.46 -12.09
N LYS A 24 1.72 -4.33 -12.67
CA LYS A 24 0.86 -3.47 -13.51
C LYS A 24 0.26 -4.21 -14.69
N ASN A 25 1.09 -4.95 -15.42
CA ASN A 25 0.64 -5.70 -16.59
C ASN A 25 -0.34 -6.81 -16.20
N ASN A 26 -0.12 -7.46 -15.06
CA ASN A 26 -1.03 -8.47 -14.53
C ASN A 26 -2.38 -7.86 -14.14
N VAL A 27 -2.38 -6.71 -13.45
CA VAL A 27 -3.60 -5.96 -13.15
C VAL A 27 -4.36 -5.57 -14.43
N LYS A 28 -3.67 -5.00 -15.42
CA LYS A 28 -4.27 -4.63 -16.73
C LYS A 28 -4.89 -5.83 -17.46
N ASN A 29 -4.21 -6.98 -17.39
CA ASN A 29 -4.62 -8.20 -18.07
C ASN A 29 -5.52 -9.10 -17.20
N LYS A 30 -6.02 -8.61 -16.06
CA LYS A 30 -6.88 -9.36 -15.13
C LYS A 30 -6.25 -10.67 -14.62
N LYS A 31 -4.91 -10.73 -14.55
CA LYS A 31 -4.15 -11.85 -13.99
C LYS A 31 -3.88 -11.60 -12.50
N PRO A 32 -4.26 -12.51 -11.59
CA PRO A 32 -3.97 -12.35 -10.18
C PRO A 32 -2.47 -12.16 -9.91
N ASP A 33 -2.12 -11.29 -8.97
CA ASP A 33 -0.74 -11.01 -8.61
C ASP A 33 -0.64 -10.31 -7.24
N PHE A 34 0.56 -10.22 -6.70
CA PHE A 34 0.87 -9.60 -5.42
C PHE A 34 2.13 -8.75 -5.48
N ILE A 35 2.09 -7.59 -4.82
CA ILE A 35 3.28 -6.79 -4.58
C ILE A 35 3.28 -6.22 -3.15
N ARG A 36 4.44 -6.30 -2.50
CA ARG A 36 4.71 -5.71 -1.20
C ARG A 36 5.79 -4.67 -1.31
N PHE A 37 5.58 -3.57 -0.61
CA PHE A 37 6.55 -2.54 -0.36
C PHE A 37 6.91 -2.52 1.12
N THR A 38 8.18 -2.32 1.40
CA THR A 38 8.70 -2.19 2.76
C THR A 38 9.54 -0.92 2.84
N GLU A 39 9.12 -0.04 3.73
CA GLU A 39 9.81 1.18 4.13
C GLU A 39 10.34 1.01 5.55
N PHE A 40 11.28 1.85 5.96
CA PHE A 40 11.86 1.82 7.29
C PHE A 40 11.81 3.23 7.86
N THR A 41 11.38 3.39 9.11
CA THR A 41 11.53 4.69 9.79
C THR A 41 13.01 5.03 9.94
N GLU A 42 13.33 6.27 10.33
CA GLU A 42 14.71 6.65 10.68
C GLU A 42 15.32 5.75 11.77
N LYS A 43 14.47 5.13 12.61
CA LYS A 43 14.85 4.19 13.66
C LYS A 43 14.93 2.73 13.19
N GLY A 44 14.67 2.47 11.91
CA GLY A 44 14.72 1.14 11.30
C GLY A 44 13.45 0.29 11.51
N ASP A 45 12.36 0.87 12.01
CA ASP A 45 11.09 0.14 12.15
C ASP A 45 10.41 -0.01 10.78
N ALA A 46 9.97 -1.24 10.44
CA ALA A 46 9.41 -1.52 9.13
C ALA A 46 7.96 -1.01 8.97
N LEU A 47 7.69 -0.30 7.88
CA LEU A 47 6.34 0.07 7.43
C LEU A 47 6.02 -0.77 6.19
N ILE A 48 4.92 -1.51 6.23
CA ILE A 48 4.56 -2.44 5.15
C ILE A 48 3.34 -1.92 4.40
N THR A 49 3.42 -1.95 3.07
CA THR A 49 2.28 -1.71 2.18
C THR A 49 2.13 -2.84 1.18
N GLU A 50 0.93 -3.38 1.04
CA GLU A 50 0.63 -4.58 0.25
C GLU A 50 -0.52 -4.33 -0.73
N TYR A 51 -0.39 -4.90 -1.92
CA TYR A 51 -1.44 -4.93 -2.93
C TYR A 51 -1.59 -6.37 -3.45
N GLN A 52 -2.76 -6.98 -3.23
CA GLN A 52 -3.12 -8.29 -3.77
C GLN A 52 -4.24 -8.13 -4.78
N PHE A 53 -3.97 -8.41 -6.04
CA PHE A 53 -4.98 -8.40 -7.09
C PHE A 53 -5.50 -9.81 -7.35
N ASN A 54 -6.81 -9.99 -7.33
CA ASN A 54 -7.45 -11.30 -7.55
C ASN A 54 -8.00 -11.50 -8.97
N GLY A 55 -7.68 -10.61 -9.92
CA GLY A 55 -8.27 -10.58 -11.27
C GLY A 55 -9.46 -9.63 -11.42
N LYS A 56 -10.02 -9.13 -10.30
CA LYS A 56 -11.14 -8.18 -10.29
C LYS A 56 -10.91 -6.97 -9.38
N LEU A 57 -10.51 -7.21 -8.14
CA LEU A 57 -10.27 -6.20 -7.11
C LEU A 57 -8.84 -6.30 -6.60
N ILE A 58 -8.32 -5.15 -6.15
CA ILE A 58 -7.04 -5.05 -5.46
C ILE A 58 -7.35 -4.91 -3.99
N TYR A 59 -6.95 -5.89 -3.19
CA TYR A 59 -6.89 -5.76 -1.75
C TYR A 59 -5.65 -4.96 -1.37
N TYR A 60 -5.85 -3.91 -0.59
CA TYR A 60 -4.84 -3.02 -0.06
C TYR A 60 -4.66 -3.26 1.43
N ARG A 61 -3.41 -3.32 1.89
CA ARG A 61 -3.10 -3.34 3.32
C ARG A 61 -1.92 -2.42 3.64
N SER A 62 -2.09 -1.59 4.65
CA SER A 62 -1.03 -0.75 5.24
C SER A 62 -0.83 -1.19 6.69
N ASP A 63 0.40 -1.49 7.07
CA ASP A 63 0.74 -2.01 8.39
C ASP A 63 1.92 -1.23 8.97
N THR A 64 1.59 -0.40 9.95
CA THR A 64 2.54 0.37 10.77
C THR A 64 2.60 -0.15 12.21
N SER A 65 2.17 -1.40 12.46
CA SER A 65 2.20 -2.01 13.80
C SER A 65 3.61 -2.15 14.38
N ARG A 66 4.62 -2.11 13.51
CA ARG A 66 6.04 -2.20 13.88
C ARG A 66 6.67 -0.83 14.16
N ASP A 67 6.01 0.28 13.79
CA ASP A 67 6.47 1.64 14.11
C ASP A 67 6.21 1.94 15.57
N ARG A 68 7.28 1.99 16.37
CA ARG A 68 7.19 2.25 17.81
C ARG A 68 6.83 3.69 18.14
N THR A 69 6.93 4.60 17.19
CA THR A 69 6.69 6.04 17.40
C THR A 69 5.26 6.47 17.06
N ASP A 70 4.50 5.61 16.37
CA ASP A 70 3.20 5.93 15.77
C ASP A 70 3.20 7.12 14.79
N GLN A 71 4.36 7.67 14.41
CA GLN A 71 4.42 8.87 13.57
C GLN A 71 3.87 8.61 12.17
N ASN A 72 4.03 7.39 11.68
CA ASN A 72 3.57 7.00 10.34
C ASN A 72 2.15 6.42 10.35
N ARG A 73 1.49 6.45 11.52
CA ARG A 73 0.14 5.92 11.67
C ARG A 73 -0.84 6.82 10.93
N LYS A 74 -1.49 6.26 9.91
CA LYS A 74 -2.53 6.98 9.17
C LYS A 74 -3.67 7.35 10.10
N GLY A 75 -4.30 8.48 9.83
CA GLY A 75 -5.38 9.01 10.66
C GLY A 75 -6.31 9.89 9.86
N LYS A 76 -7.20 10.59 10.56
CA LYS A 76 -8.13 11.54 9.96
C LYS A 76 -8.20 12.80 10.80
N ILE A 77 -8.42 13.94 10.14
CA ILE A 77 -8.75 15.17 10.84
C ILE A 77 -10.21 15.13 11.25
N VAL A 78 -10.48 15.23 12.54
CA VAL A 78 -11.83 15.31 13.11
C VAL A 78 -11.90 16.62 13.88
N LYS A 79 -12.80 17.53 13.47
CA LYS A 79 -12.99 18.83 14.12
C LYS A 79 -11.68 19.64 14.31
N GLY A 80 -10.77 19.55 13.34
CA GLY A 80 -9.48 20.27 13.38
C GLY A 80 -8.34 19.51 14.07
N GLU A 81 -8.60 18.36 14.68
CA GLU A 81 -7.58 17.56 15.37
C GLU A 81 -7.25 16.28 14.59
N PHE A 82 -5.97 15.91 14.57
CA PHE A 82 -5.55 14.63 13.98
C PHE A 82 -5.80 13.48 14.94
N VAL A 83 -6.65 12.54 14.52
CA VAL A 83 -6.93 11.31 15.24
C VAL A 83 -6.22 10.15 14.55
N LYS A 84 -5.30 9.50 15.27
CA LYS A 84 -4.60 8.28 14.82
C LYS A 84 -5.62 7.18 14.50
N GLY A 85 -5.50 6.58 13.33
CA GLY A 85 -6.29 5.42 12.89
C GLY A 85 -5.78 4.12 13.52
N PRO A 86 -6.18 2.93 13.06
CA PRO A 86 -5.57 1.67 13.49
C PRO A 86 -4.14 1.52 12.95
N HIS A 87 -3.33 0.64 13.56
CA HIS A 87 -1.99 0.30 13.05
C HIS A 87 -2.04 -0.48 11.73
N VAL A 88 -3.14 -1.19 11.49
CA VAL A 88 -3.38 -1.95 10.26
C VAL A 88 -4.64 -1.37 9.62
N ILE A 89 -4.52 -0.97 8.36
CA ILE A 89 -5.62 -0.46 7.54
C ILE A 89 -5.73 -1.35 6.33
N GLU A 90 -6.95 -1.77 6.04
CA GLU A 90 -7.27 -2.70 4.95
C GLU A 90 -8.39 -2.11 4.11
N ASP A 91 -8.29 -2.25 2.80
CA ASP A 91 -9.25 -1.70 1.86
C ASP A 91 -9.32 -2.52 0.56
N TYR A 92 -10.35 -2.31 -0.25
CA TYR A 92 -10.48 -2.88 -1.58
C TYR A 92 -10.55 -1.76 -2.62
N CYS A 93 -9.94 -1.98 -3.77
CA CYS A 93 -9.78 -0.94 -4.78
C CYS A 93 -10.03 -1.49 -6.19
N LYS A 94 -10.65 -0.68 -7.04
CA LYS A 94 -11.03 -1.06 -8.42
C LYS A 94 -9.89 -0.83 -9.43
N LYS A 95 -9.00 0.12 -9.17
CA LYS A 95 -7.93 0.51 -10.11
C LYS A 95 -6.66 0.97 -9.39
N LEU A 96 -5.51 0.76 -10.05
CA LEU A 96 -4.26 1.44 -9.72
C LEU A 96 -4.28 2.85 -10.30
N VAL A 97 -3.92 3.86 -9.50
CA VAL A 97 -3.67 5.22 -9.99
C VAL A 97 -2.15 5.44 -9.96
N PRO A 98 -1.48 5.59 -11.11
CA PRO A 98 -0.06 5.92 -11.13
C PRO A 98 0.14 7.33 -10.59
N ASN A 99 0.97 7.48 -9.56
CA ASN A 99 1.48 8.77 -9.09
C ASN A 99 3.00 8.80 -9.33
N SER A 100 3.52 9.94 -9.78
CA SER A 100 4.94 10.15 -10.10
C SER A 100 5.86 10.08 -8.88
N GLU A 101 5.34 10.28 -7.67
CA GLU A 101 6.14 10.34 -6.44
C GLU A 101 5.91 9.15 -5.49
N MET A 102 4.68 8.65 -5.38
CA MET A 102 4.34 7.55 -4.46
C MET A 102 4.04 6.24 -5.20
N SER A 103 4.49 5.13 -4.61
CA SER A 103 4.09 3.79 -5.01
C SER A 103 2.58 3.63 -4.90
N TYR A 104 1.91 3.70 -6.05
CA TYR A 104 0.51 3.32 -6.32
C TYR A 104 -0.49 3.75 -5.26
N LEU A 105 -1.06 4.95 -5.39
CA LEU A 105 -2.36 5.17 -4.75
C LEU A 105 -3.41 4.41 -5.54
N THR A 106 -4.29 3.74 -4.82
CA THR A 106 -5.44 3.06 -5.38
C THR A 106 -6.69 3.91 -5.12
N ASP A 107 -7.57 4.04 -6.12
CA ASP A 107 -8.90 4.63 -5.92
C ASP A 107 -9.74 3.56 -5.21
N CYS A 108 -9.53 3.48 -3.90
CA CYS A 108 -10.15 2.49 -3.03
C CYS A 108 -11.55 2.93 -2.65
N TYR A 109 -12.42 1.94 -2.45
CA TYR A 109 -13.73 2.22 -1.91
C TYR A 109 -13.56 2.74 -0.50
N LYS A 110 -13.83 4.03 -0.28
CA LYS A 110 -13.86 4.57 1.07
C LYS A 110 -14.83 3.72 1.88
N ASN A 111 -14.29 2.95 2.82
CA ASN A 111 -15.05 2.16 3.78
C ASN A 111 -15.92 3.11 4.63
N LYS A 112 -17.10 3.47 4.15
CA LYS A 112 -18.13 4.16 4.93
C LYS A 112 -18.87 3.08 5.70
N ASN A 113 -18.61 3.00 7.01
CA ASN A 113 -19.38 2.23 7.99
C ASN A 113 -19.25 0.70 7.91
N GLY A 114 -18.11 0.15 7.46
CA GLY A 114 -17.87 -1.30 7.49
C GLY A 114 -18.59 -2.08 6.39
N LYS A 115 -19.21 -1.40 5.42
CA LYS A 115 -19.83 -2.02 4.25
C LYS A 115 -19.10 -1.60 2.99
N ILE A 116 -18.65 -2.61 2.24
CA ILE A 116 -18.12 -2.45 0.88
C ILE A 116 -19.33 -2.60 -0.05
N GLU A 117 -19.73 -1.52 -0.71
CA GLU A 117 -20.78 -1.55 -1.74
C GLU A 117 -20.13 -1.81 -3.11
N PHE A 118 -20.70 -2.75 -3.88
CA PHE A 118 -20.13 -3.30 -5.13
C PHE A 118 -20.45 -2.46 -6.38
#